data_AF-T0ZJH6-F1
#
_entry.id   AF-T0ZJH6-F1
#
_cell.length_a   1.000
_cell.length_b   1.000
_cell.length_c   1.000
_cell.angle_alpha   90.00
_cell.angle_beta   90.00
_cell.angle_gamma   90.00
#
_symmetry.space_group_name_H-M   'P 1'
#
loop_
_entity.id
_entity.type
_entity.pdbx_description
1 polymer ?
#
loop_
_entity_poly.entity_id
_entity_poly.type
_entity_poly.pdbx_seq_one_letter_code
_entity_poly.pdbx_strand_id
1 'polypeptide(L)'
;RATLRLRPDRIVVGEVRDFSAYTLLKAWNTGHPGGVATIHADSALSGLSRLEQLAQEGGIPPSASRTVIAEAIHCLVFIRKTAGGRRVSEILAVEGMTAGEIRTVNLLEGGRK
;
A
#
# COMPACT_ATOMS: atom_id res chain seq x y z
N ARG A 1 -1.61 -10.85 -14.18
CA ARG A 1 -2.12 -12.25 -14.21
C ARG A 1 -1.03 -13.28 -14.58
N ALA A 2 -0.12 -13.02 -15.53
CA ALA A 2 0.89 -14.00 -15.97
C ALA A 2 1.94 -14.39 -14.91
N THR A 3 2.36 -13.46 -14.05
CA THR A 3 3.49 -13.65 -13.12
C THR A 3 3.21 -14.65 -11.99
N LEU A 4 1.96 -14.83 -11.56
CA LEU A 4 1.60 -15.73 -10.44
C LEU A 4 1.86 -17.21 -10.74
N ARG A 5 2.07 -17.56 -12.02
CA ARG A 5 2.39 -18.93 -12.44
C ARG A 5 3.89 -19.22 -12.48
N LEU A 6 4.73 -18.20 -12.25
CA LEU A 6 6.19 -18.30 -12.31
C LEU A 6 6.84 -18.49 -10.94
N ARG A 7 6.04 -18.62 -9.86
CA ARG A 7 6.49 -18.72 -8.47
C ARG A 7 7.55 -17.64 -8.11
N PRO A 8 7.26 -16.34 -8.37
CA PRO A 8 8.23 -15.30 -8.11
C PRO A 8 8.49 -15.14 -6.60
N ASP A 9 9.73 -14.88 -6.18
CA ASP A 9 9.98 -14.59 -4.76
C ASP A 9 9.42 -13.22 -4.34
N ARG A 10 9.28 -12.29 -5.29
CA ARG A 10 8.74 -10.93 -5.08
C ARG A 10 7.93 -10.48 -6.28
N ILE A 11 6.83 -9.78 -6.03
CA ILE A 11 6.03 -9.14 -7.08
C ILE A 11 6.22 -7.63 -6.99
N VAL A 12 6.81 -7.04 -8.02
CA VAL A 12 6.99 -5.59 -8.17
C VAL A 12 6.06 -5.09 -9.25
N VAL A 13 5.29 -4.06 -8.94
CA VAL A 13 4.40 -3.39 -9.89
C VAL A 13 4.84 -1.94 -10.03
N GLY A 14 5.04 -1.48 -11.26
CA GLY A 14 5.46 -0.10 -11.50
C GLY A 14 4.47 0.90 -10.90
N GLU A 15 3.19 0.78 -11.24
CA GLU A 15 2.12 1.64 -10.76
C GLU A 15 0.80 0.86 -10.71
N VAL A 16 0.00 1.07 -9.66
CA VAL A 16 -1.36 0.53 -9.54
C VAL A 16 -2.36 1.65 -9.81
N ARG A 17 -3.23 1.45 -10.81
CA ARG A 17 -4.10 2.50 -11.34
C ARG A 17 -5.58 2.15 -11.39
N ASP A 18 -5.92 0.89 -11.11
CA ASP A 18 -7.24 0.32 -11.34
C ASP A 18 -7.56 -0.79 -10.33
N PHE A 19 -8.69 -1.47 -10.55
CA PHE A 19 -9.18 -2.60 -9.76
C PHE A 19 -8.22 -3.79 -9.62
N SER A 20 -7.10 -3.83 -10.35
CA SER A 20 -6.06 -4.83 -10.13
C SER A 20 -5.40 -4.73 -8.75
N ALA A 21 -5.55 -3.61 -8.05
CA ALA A 21 -5.09 -3.38 -6.67
C ALA A 21 -5.40 -4.56 -5.74
N TYR A 22 -6.65 -5.01 -5.69
CA TYR A 22 -7.05 -6.11 -4.81
C TYR A 22 -6.39 -7.44 -5.18
N THR A 23 -6.18 -7.66 -6.49
CA THR A 23 -5.46 -8.87 -6.96
C THR A 23 -4.00 -8.85 -6.55
N LEU A 24 -3.35 -7.69 -6.63
CA LEU A 24 -1.97 -7.51 -6.18
C LEU A 24 -1.83 -7.77 -4.68
N LEU A 25 -2.70 -7.16 -3.87
CA LEU A 25 -2.66 -7.34 -2.41
C LEU A 25 -2.85 -8.81 -2.02
N LYS A 26 -3.83 -9.50 -2.62
CA LYS A 26 -4.00 -10.94 -2.40
C LYS A 26 -2.78 -11.75 -2.82
N ALA A 27 -2.09 -11.38 -3.89
CA ALA A 27 -0.90 -12.08 -4.33
C ALA A 27 0.25 -11.94 -3.32
N TRP A 28 0.42 -10.76 -2.73
CA TRP A 28 1.40 -10.53 -1.65
C TRP A 28 1.05 -11.33 -0.38
N ASN A 29 -0.23 -11.41 -0.01
CA ASN A 29 -0.67 -12.22 1.14
C ASN A 29 -0.53 -13.72 0.92
N THR A 30 -0.62 -14.21 -0.34
CA THR A 30 -0.66 -15.65 -0.65
C THR A 30 0.64 -16.18 -1.25
N GLY A 31 1.76 -15.95 -0.54
CA GLY A 31 3.04 -16.63 -0.79
C GLY A 31 4.04 -15.89 -1.68
N HIS A 32 3.86 -14.56 -1.86
CA HIS A 32 4.82 -13.71 -2.57
C HIS A 32 5.16 -12.45 -1.74
N PRO A 33 5.76 -12.60 -0.53
CA PRO A 33 6.05 -11.48 0.34
C PRO A 33 7.13 -10.55 -0.24
N GLY A 34 7.23 -9.33 0.28
CA GLY A 34 8.34 -8.42 -0.03
C GLY A 34 8.29 -7.73 -1.39
N GLY A 35 7.08 -7.55 -1.94
CA GLY A 35 6.83 -6.75 -3.14
C GLY A 35 6.79 -5.25 -2.90
N VAL A 36 6.76 -4.48 -3.98
CA VAL A 36 6.60 -3.02 -3.94
C VAL A 36 5.72 -2.56 -5.10
N ALA A 37 4.95 -1.52 -4.87
CA ALA A 37 4.25 -0.81 -5.92
C ALA A 37 4.25 0.70 -5.67
N THR A 38 4.01 1.47 -6.73
CA THR A 38 3.72 2.89 -6.60
C THR A 38 2.24 3.18 -6.86
N ILE A 39 1.77 4.27 -6.28
CA ILE A 39 0.42 4.78 -6.44
C ILE A 39 0.49 6.30 -6.37
N HIS A 40 -0.30 6.99 -7.20
CA HIS A 40 -0.41 8.44 -7.13
C HIS A 40 -1.28 8.86 -5.95
N ALA A 41 -0.73 9.73 -5.11
CA ALA A 41 -1.37 10.28 -3.92
C ALA A 41 -0.65 11.55 -3.46
N ASP A 42 -1.33 12.35 -2.64
CA ASP A 42 -0.84 13.65 -2.13
C ASP A 42 -0.23 13.55 -0.72
N SER A 43 -0.26 12.36 -0.12
CA SER A 43 0.31 12.03 1.19
C SER A 43 0.42 10.51 1.35
N ALA A 44 1.09 10.04 2.39
CA ALA A 44 1.12 8.60 2.66
C ALA A 44 -0.28 8.06 3.01
N LEU A 45 -1.05 8.79 3.83
CA LEU A 45 -2.40 8.39 4.21
C LEU A 45 -3.37 8.39 3.02
N SER A 46 -3.32 9.41 2.15
CA SER A 46 -4.15 9.43 0.94
C SER A 46 -3.78 8.31 -0.04
N GLY A 47 -2.52 7.85 -0.04
CA GLY A 47 -2.11 6.65 -0.77
C GLY A 47 -2.81 5.38 -0.30
N LEU A 48 -3.01 5.24 1.01
CA LEU A 48 -3.77 4.14 1.60
C LEU A 48 -5.25 4.21 1.20
N SER A 49 -5.87 5.40 1.31
CA SER A 49 -7.25 5.62 0.88
C SER A 49 -7.44 5.37 -0.62
N ARG A 50 -6.47 5.77 -1.45
CA ARG A 50 -6.50 5.53 -2.90
C ARG A 50 -6.41 4.04 -3.21
N LEU A 51 -5.53 3.31 -2.51
CA LEU A 51 -5.42 1.86 -2.66
C LEU A 51 -6.74 1.14 -2.29
N GLU A 52 -7.41 1.60 -1.24
CA GLU A 52 -8.73 1.10 -0.86
C GLU A 52 -9.78 1.38 -1.94
N GLN A 53 -9.84 2.61 -2.47
CA GLN A 53 -10.75 2.98 -3.55
C GLN A 53 -10.53 2.12 -4.80
N LEU A 54 -9.28 1.95 -5.23
CA LEU A 54 -8.95 1.11 -6.37
C LEU A 54 -9.37 -0.34 -6.14
N ALA A 55 -9.19 -0.90 -4.94
CA ALA A 55 -9.69 -2.24 -4.62
C ALA A 55 -11.23 -2.32 -4.74
N GLN A 56 -11.95 -1.30 -4.29
CA GLN A 56 -13.42 -1.24 -4.35
C GLN A 56 -13.97 -1.11 -5.78
N GLU A 57 -13.23 -0.51 -6.72
CA GLU A 57 -13.62 -0.46 -8.15
C GLU A 57 -13.85 -1.86 -8.73
N GLY A 58 -13.23 -2.90 -8.15
CA GLY A 58 -13.47 -4.31 -8.49
C GLY A 58 -14.72 -4.93 -7.87
N GLY A 59 -15.59 -4.15 -7.23
CA GLY A 59 -16.78 -4.62 -6.51
C GLY A 59 -16.47 -5.20 -5.12
N ILE A 60 -15.30 -4.91 -4.57
CA ILE A 60 -14.89 -5.43 -3.25
C ILE A 60 -15.47 -4.53 -2.14
N PRO A 61 -16.10 -5.10 -1.10
CA PRO A 61 -16.61 -4.30 0.02
C PRO A 61 -15.49 -3.53 0.75
N PRO A 62 -15.78 -2.35 1.35
CA PRO A 62 -14.79 -1.57 2.08
C PRO A 62 -14.09 -2.35 3.20
N SER A 63 -14.84 -3.10 4.00
CA SER A 63 -14.29 -3.92 5.08
C SER A 63 -13.29 -4.96 4.58
N ALA A 64 -13.66 -5.71 3.54
CA ALA A 64 -12.78 -6.72 2.94
C ALA A 64 -11.53 -6.09 2.29
N SER A 65 -11.67 -4.89 1.69
CA SER A 65 -10.55 -4.14 1.14
C SER A 65 -9.56 -3.73 2.23
N ARG A 66 -10.06 -3.16 3.34
CA ARG A 66 -9.21 -2.73 4.47
C ARG A 66 -8.49 -3.89 5.13
N THR A 67 -9.16 -5.02 5.34
CA THR A 67 -8.53 -6.22 5.90
C THR A 67 -7.35 -6.67 5.04
N VAL A 68 -7.57 -6.81 3.73
CA VAL A 68 -6.51 -7.26 2.82
C VAL A 68 -5.37 -6.25 2.73
N ILE A 69 -5.67 -4.95 2.77
CA ILE A 69 -4.65 -3.89 2.80
C ILE A 69 -3.82 -3.97 4.08
N ALA A 70 -4.47 -4.08 5.25
CA ALA A 70 -3.79 -4.12 6.54
C ALA A 70 -2.89 -5.35 6.71
N GLU A 71 -3.22 -6.45 6.05
CA GLU A 71 -2.39 -7.66 6.02
C GLU A 71 -1.21 -7.55 5.04
N ALA A 72 -1.41 -6.90 3.89
CA ALA A 72 -0.42 -6.87 2.81
C ALA A 72 0.61 -5.74 2.93
N ILE A 73 0.14 -4.56 3.37
CA ILE A 73 0.94 -3.34 3.37
C ILE A 73 1.62 -3.19 4.71
N HIS A 74 2.94 -3.08 4.70
CA HIS A 74 3.74 -2.89 5.91
C HIS A 74 4.13 -1.41 6.10
N CYS A 75 4.43 -0.73 5.00
CA CYS A 75 4.92 0.64 5.03
C CYS A 75 4.48 1.41 3.79
N LEU A 76 4.18 2.70 3.97
CA LEU A 76 3.97 3.67 2.91
C LEU A 76 5.05 4.74 2.99
N VAL A 77 5.70 5.01 1.86
CA VAL A 77 6.71 6.06 1.73
C VAL A 77 6.20 7.10 0.77
N PHE A 78 5.94 8.31 1.26
CA PHE A 78 5.50 9.41 0.42
C PHE A 78 6.68 10.26 -0.03
N ILE A 79 6.80 10.42 -1.35
CA ILE A 79 7.83 11.22 -2.00
C ILE A 79 7.18 12.42 -2.66
N ARG A 80 7.51 13.61 -2.20
CA ARG A 80 7.05 14.87 -2.81
C ARG A 80 8.15 15.56 -3.61
N LYS A 81 7.75 16.32 -4.62
CA LYS A 81 8.65 17.26 -5.32
C LYS A 81 8.81 18.53 -4.47
N THR A 82 10.04 18.95 -4.28
CA THR A 82 10.41 20.22 -3.63
C THR A 82 11.21 21.07 -4.60
N ALA A 83 11.48 22.34 -4.25
CA ALA A 83 12.37 23.21 -5.03
C ALA A 83 13.77 22.59 -5.23
N GLY A 84 14.26 21.83 -4.24
CA GLY A 84 15.56 21.15 -4.28
C GLY A 84 15.51 19.70 -4.78
N GLY A 85 14.44 19.28 -5.47
CA GLY A 85 14.27 17.91 -5.98
C GLY A 85 13.28 17.07 -5.18
N ARG A 86 13.28 15.74 -5.39
CA ARG A 86 12.37 14.82 -4.71
C ARG A 86 12.85 14.49 -3.31
N ARG A 87 11.95 14.52 -2.31
CA ARG A 87 12.26 14.14 -0.93
C ARG A 87 11.17 13.25 -0.35
N VAL A 88 11.59 12.28 0.47
CA VAL A 88 10.69 11.54 1.34
C VAL A 88 10.18 12.52 2.41
N SER A 89 8.87 12.69 2.49
CA SER A 89 8.24 13.61 3.47
C SER A 89 7.43 12.90 4.53
N GLU A 90 6.95 11.69 4.26
CA GLU A 90 6.24 10.86 5.24
C GLU A 90 6.68 9.40 5.08
N ILE A 91 6.78 8.70 6.22
CA ILE A 91 6.91 7.25 6.27
C ILE A 91 5.88 6.77 7.28
N LEU A 92 4.87 6.05 6.82
CA LEU A 92 3.88 5.41 7.69
C LEU A 92 4.15 3.92 7.77
N ALA A 93 4.23 3.37 8.97
CA ALA A 93 4.10 1.92 9.18
C ALA A 93 2.62 1.57 9.42
N VAL A 94 2.18 0.45 8.86
CA VAL A 94 0.85 -0.11 9.10
C VAL A 94 0.95 -1.12 10.24
N GLU A 95 0.12 -0.96 11.27
CA GLU A 95 0.15 -1.79 12.49
C GLU A 95 -1.14 -2.61 12.66
N GLY A 96 -1.80 -2.96 11.56
CA GLY A 96 -3.05 -3.71 11.53
C GLY A 96 -4.29 -2.81 11.55
N MET A 97 -5.37 -3.28 12.18
CA MET A 97 -6.66 -2.59 12.23
C MET A 97 -7.16 -2.38 13.66
N THR A 98 -7.94 -1.32 13.87
CA THR A 98 -8.63 -1.02 15.13
C THR A 98 -9.98 -0.39 14.82
N ALA A 99 -11.07 -0.90 15.41
CA ALA A 99 -12.44 -0.39 15.18
C ALA A 99 -12.85 -0.26 13.70
N GLY A 100 -12.38 -1.17 12.84
CA GLY A 100 -12.72 -1.18 11.40
C GLY A 100 -11.87 -0.26 10.53
N GLU A 101 -10.89 0.43 11.11
CA GLU A 101 -9.97 1.34 10.42
C GLU A 101 -8.52 0.82 10.47
N ILE A 102 -7.73 1.15 9.45
CA ILE A 102 -6.32 0.77 9.38
C ILE A 102 -5.53 1.69 10.32
N ARG A 103 -4.72 1.10 11.21
CA ARG A 103 -3.90 1.83 12.17
C ARG A 103 -2.51 2.05 11.59
N THR A 104 -2.03 3.29 11.64
CA THR A 104 -0.69 3.66 11.16
C THR A 104 0.09 4.48 12.17
N VAL A 105 1.41 4.38 12.14
CA VAL A 105 2.32 5.22 12.93
C VAL A 105 3.32 5.93 12.01
N ASN A 106 3.64 7.19 12.32
CA ASN A 106 4.62 7.97 11.56
C ASN A 106 6.04 7.65 12.04
N LEU A 107 6.87 7.10 11.16
CA LEU A 107 8.25 6.70 11.47
C LEU A 107 9.24 7.86 11.39
N LEU A 108 8.93 8.96 10.69
CA LEU A 108 9.83 10.11 10.61
C LEU A 108 9.81 10.97 11.87
N GLU A 109 8.70 11.00 12.59
CA GLU A 109 8.56 11.77 13.84
C GLU A 109 9.11 11.01 15.06
N GLY A 110 9.24 9.68 14.96
CA GLY A 110 9.74 8.81 16.03
C GLY A 110 11.25 8.85 16.28
N GLY A 111 12.02 9.58 15.45
CA GLY A 111 13.48 9.73 15.57
C GLY A 111 13.96 10.81 16.56
N ARG A 112 13.04 11.46 17.30
CA ARG A 112 13.38 12.34 18.43
C ARG A 112 13.11 11.62 19.74
N LYS A 113 14.02 10.73 20.12
CA LYS A 113 14.24 10.36 21.52
C LYS A 113 15.74 10.40 21.79
#